data_AF-A0A6J0THM8-F1
#
_entry.id   AF-A0A6J0THM8-F1
#
_cell.length_a   1.000
_cell.length_b   1.000
_cell.length_c   1.000
_cell.angle_alpha   90.00
_cell.angle_beta   90.00
_cell.angle_gamma   90.00
#
_symmetry.space_group_name_H-M   'P 1'
#
loop_
_entity.id
_entity.type
_entity.pdbx_description
1 polymer ?
#
loop_
_entity_poly.entity_id
_entity_poly.type
_entity_poly.pdbx_seq_one_letter_code
_entity_poly.pdbx_strand_id
1 'polypeptide(L)'
;MHLLETVLGMVLMYVLILPMKRGEWMELLNKWGLVILPIIIVMIIKKVQIFVAGRVFLQPKISPKDKEKPLALDNRKIFVNFIYFLFFHSVVVGLASCLWRLLRSVILGAWLVGRVDRPIMPKGFEEWDNGFKTWIQMLFLDHYHTNPILVCFCHILCTQNRERQLQTAKMDITGAESMKTVSGTRDKAKTRWLLLYTLLNNPPLQKFRKQRLEPLSVDSLLH
;
A
#
# COMPACT_ATOMS: atom_id res chain seq x y z
N MET A 1 5.18 19.80 10.22
CA MET A 1 4.16 19.61 11.27
C MET A 1 4.02 20.85 12.14
N HIS A 2 5.06 21.27 12.86
CA HIS A 2 4.99 22.45 13.73
C HIS A 2 4.56 23.75 13.04
N LEU A 3 4.99 24.02 11.80
CA LEU A 3 4.52 25.20 11.04
C LEU A 3 3.03 25.14 10.69
N LEU A 4 2.51 23.96 10.37
CA LEU A 4 1.08 23.77 10.07
C LEU A 4 0.26 23.95 11.35
N GLU A 5 0.75 23.39 12.46
CA GLU A 5 0.14 23.50 13.78
C GLU A 5 0.13 24.94 14.29
N THR A 6 1.22 25.70 14.11
CA THR A 6 1.28 27.12 14.52
C THR A 6 0.37 27.99 13.65
N VAL A 7 0.32 27.76 12.33
CA VAL A 7 -0.61 28.48 11.44
C VAL A 7 -2.06 28.15 11.78
N LEU A 8 -2.39 26.88 12.00
CA LEU A 8 -3.73 26.47 12.44
C LEU A 8 -4.08 27.11 13.79
N GLY A 9 -3.14 27.11 14.74
CA GLY A 9 -3.29 27.75 16.04
C GLY A 9 -3.53 29.26 15.95
N MET A 10 -2.81 29.96 15.07
CA MET A 10 -3.04 31.38 14.78
C MET A 10 -4.44 31.60 14.20
N VAL A 11 -4.85 30.82 13.20
CA VAL A 11 -6.20 30.93 12.61
C VAL A 11 -7.28 30.71 13.66
N LEU A 12 -7.15 29.69 14.51
CA LEU A 12 -8.10 29.43 15.60
C LEU A 12 -8.13 30.58 16.62
N MET A 13 -6.98 31.14 16.98
CA MET A 13 -6.89 32.31 17.86
C MET A 13 -7.63 33.51 17.29
N TYR A 14 -7.42 33.85 16.01
CA TYR A 14 -8.07 35.00 15.37
C TYR A 14 -9.56 34.79 15.12
N VAL A 15 -9.97 33.59 14.68
CA VAL A 15 -11.35 33.32 14.26
C VAL A 15 -12.28 33.06 15.45
N LEU A 16 -11.80 32.40 16.51
CA LEU A 16 -12.63 32.00 17.65
C LEU A 16 -12.27 32.75 18.94
N ILE A 17 -10.99 32.86 19.30
CA ILE A 17 -10.58 33.31 20.65
C ILE A 17 -10.59 34.85 20.78
N LEU A 18 -10.25 35.58 19.72
CA LEU A 18 -10.31 37.05 19.71
C LEU A 18 -11.74 37.62 19.81
N PRO A 19 -12.74 37.15 19.04
CA PRO A 19 -14.12 37.58 19.22
C PRO A 19 -14.69 37.11 20.57
N MET A 20 -14.21 35.97 21.09
CA MET A 20 -14.56 35.48 22.42
C MET A 20 -14.20 36.45 23.52
N LYS A 21 -12.94 36.90 23.52
CA LYS A 21 -12.41 37.78 24.56
C LYS A 21 -13.03 39.18 24.52
N ARG A 22 -13.47 39.63 23.34
CA ARG A 22 -14.15 40.92 23.14
C ARG A 22 -15.63 40.92 23.53
N GLY A 23 -16.23 39.76 23.80
CA GLY A 23 -17.66 39.66 24.14
C GLY A 23 -18.60 39.78 22.95
N GLU A 24 -18.08 39.84 21.72
CA GLU A 24 -18.83 39.99 20.45
C GLU A 24 -19.36 38.64 19.91
N TRP A 25 -19.65 37.70 20.81
CA TRP A 25 -20.04 36.34 20.43
C TRP A 25 -21.35 36.26 19.64
N MET A 26 -22.27 37.15 19.94
CA MET A 26 -23.56 37.22 19.26
C MET A 26 -23.40 37.68 17.81
N GLU A 27 -22.48 38.62 17.55
CA GLU A 27 -22.16 39.04 16.19
C GLU A 27 -21.44 37.95 15.41
N LEU A 28 -20.54 37.22 16.08
CA LEU A 28 -19.90 36.04 15.51
C LEU A 28 -20.96 35.00 15.14
N LEU A 29 -21.83 34.60 16.07
CA LEU A 29 -22.90 33.63 15.81
C LEU A 29 -23.84 34.07 14.69
N ASN A 30 -24.14 35.36 14.57
CA ASN A 30 -24.95 35.87 13.46
C ASN A 30 -24.24 35.72 12.11
N LYS A 31 -22.94 36.09 12.04
CA LYS A 31 -22.10 35.93 10.83
C LYS A 31 -21.94 34.45 10.45
N TRP A 32 -21.72 33.57 11.42
CA TRP A 32 -21.64 32.13 11.19
C TRP A 32 -22.99 31.54 10.83
N GLY A 33 -24.08 31.99 11.45
CA GLY A 33 -25.44 31.59 11.14
C GLY A 33 -25.80 31.87 9.68
N LEU A 34 -25.40 33.04 9.16
CA LEU A 34 -25.57 33.40 7.76
C LEU A 34 -24.86 32.42 6.80
N VAL A 35 -23.73 31.83 7.21
CA VAL A 35 -22.95 30.88 6.38
C VAL A 35 -23.40 29.43 6.59
N ILE A 36 -23.68 29.04 7.83
CA ILE A 36 -24.03 27.66 8.19
C ILE A 36 -25.44 27.31 7.70
N LEU A 37 -26.39 28.25 7.78
CA LEU A 37 -27.78 28.03 7.37
C LEU A 37 -27.92 27.61 5.90
N PRO A 38 -27.32 28.29 4.89
CA PRO A 38 -27.39 27.84 3.51
C PRO A 38 -26.67 26.50 3.27
N ILE A 39 -25.59 26.21 4.00
CA ILE A 39 -24.91 24.90 3.94
C ILE A 39 -25.86 23.78 4.38
N ILE A 40 -26.58 23.98 5.49
CA ILE A 40 -27.57 23.02 6.00
C ILE A 40 -28.69 22.82 4.96
N ILE A 41 -29.21 23.89 4.37
CA ILE A 41 -30.25 23.81 3.34
C ILE A 41 -29.78 22.98 2.14
N VAL A 42 -28.58 23.24 1.61
CA VAL A 42 -28.00 22.47 0.49
C VAL A 42 -27.84 20.98 0.86
N MET A 43 -27.42 20.68 2.09
CA MET A 43 -27.29 19.30 2.57
C MET A 43 -28.64 18.58 2.68
N ILE A 44 -29.68 19.27 3.15
CA ILE A 44 -31.06 18.73 3.20
C ILE A 44 -31.57 18.45 1.79
N ILE A 45 -31.43 19.41 0.87
CA ILE A 45 -31.84 19.24 -0.53
C ILE A 45 -31.14 18.03 -1.16
N LYS A 46 -29.82 17.89 -0.97
CA LYS A 46 -29.07 16.72 -1.44
C LYS A 46 -29.61 15.40 -0.87
N LYS A 47 -29.96 15.35 0.42
CA LYS A 47 -30.54 14.14 1.04
C LYS A 47 -31.92 13.81 0.45
N VAL A 48 -32.76 14.82 0.25
CA VAL A 48 -34.07 14.67 -0.41
C VAL A 48 -33.89 14.17 -1.84
N GLN A 49 -32.94 14.71 -2.61
CA GLN A 49 -32.63 14.26 -3.97
C GLN A 49 -32.27 12.77 -4.01
N ILE A 50 -31.37 12.32 -3.13
CA ILE A 50 -30.97 10.90 -3.05
C ILE A 50 -32.17 10.02 -2.66
N PHE A 51 -33.02 10.50 -1.75
CA PHE A 51 -34.22 9.78 -1.34
C PHE A 51 -35.23 9.61 -2.48
N VAL A 52 -35.54 10.69 -3.21
CA VAL A 52 -36.43 10.67 -4.37
C VAL A 52 -35.84 9.81 -5.49
N ALA A 53 -34.53 9.94 -5.76
CA ALA A 53 -33.78 9.08 -6.68
C ALA A 53 -33.97 7.58 -6.40
N GLY A 54 -33.78 7.16 -5.14
CA GLY A 54 -33.88 5.75 -4.75
C GLY A 54 -35.30 5.18 -4.64
N ARG A 55 -36.33 6.05 -4.58
CA ARG A 55 -37.74 5.65 -4.43
C ARG A 55 -38.53 5.70 -5.74
N VAL A 56 -38.37 6.76 -6.53
CA VAL A 56 -39.21 7.04 -7.70
C VAL A 56 -38.57 6.57 -9.01
N PHE A 57 -37.23 6.66 -9.11
CA PHE A 57 -36.54 6.44 -10.38
C PHE A 57 -35.84 5.08 -10.49
N LEU A 58 -35.55 4.41 -9.35
CA LEU A 58 -34.82 3.15 -9.36
C LEU A 58 -35.79 1.96 -9.52
N GLN A 59 -35.48 1.05 -10.44
CA GLN A 59 -36.29 -0.13 -10.69
C GLN A 59 -36.44 -0.97 -9.40
N PRO A 60 -37.64 -1.53 -9.13
CA PRO A 60 -37.81 -2.48 -8.03
C PRO A 60 -36.87 -3.69 -8.22
N LYS A 61 -36.55 -4.37 -7.10
CA LYS A 61 -35.66 -5.54 -7.12
C LYS A 61 -36.24 -6.61 -8.06
N ILE A 62 -35.43 -7.10 -9.01
CA ILE A 62 -35.81 -8.21 -9.91
C ILE A 62 -36.01 -9.50 -9.11
N SER A 63 -35.19 -9.74 -8.08
CA SER A 63 -35.28 -10.91 -7.22
C SER A 63 -35.27 -10.50 -5.74
N PRO A 64 -36.16 -11.06 -4.89
CA PRO A 64 -36.18 -10.75 -3.46
C PRO A 64 -34.92 -11.22 -2.71
N LYS A 65 -34.06 -12.05 -3.33
CA LYS A 65 -32.78 -12.51 -2.77
C LYS A 65 -31.59 -11.58 -3.05
N ASP A 66 -31.74 -10.57 -3.93
CA ASP A 66 -30.65 -9.63 -4.21
C ASP A 66 -30.49 -8.59 -3.10
N LYS A 67 -29.25 -8.43 -2.62
CA LYS A 67 -28.89 -7.46 -1.57
C LYS A 67 -29.13 -6.03 -2.04
N GLU A 68 -28.80 -5.73 -3.30
CA GLU A 68 -28.84 -4.38 -3.86
C GLU A 68 -29.94 -4.23 -4.89
N LYS A 69 -30.46 -3.01 -5.03
CA LYS A 69 -31.40 -2.69 -6.11
C LYS A 69 -30.61 -2.57 -7.42
N PRO A 70 -31.12 -3.11 -8.55
CA PRO A 70 -30.47 -2.90 -9.84
C PRO A 70 -30.39 -1.41 -10.16
N LEU A 71 -29.27 -0.94 -10.72
CA LEU A 71 -29.07 0.47 -11.14
C LEU A 71 -29.89 0.86 -12.40
N ALA A 72 -30.87 0.04 -12.78
CA ALA A 72 -31.75 0.31 -13.89
C ALA A 72 -32.79 1.38 -13.52
N LEU A 73 -33.01 2.30 -14.45
CA LEU A 73 -33.95 3.39 -14.27
C LEU A 73 -35.33 3.06 -14.80
N ASP A 74 -36.34 3.34 -13.97
CA ASP A 74 -37.73 3.42 -14.36
C ASP A 74 -38.08 4.88 -14.74
N ASN A 75 -38.99 5.07 -15.70
CA ASN A 75 -39.46 6.38 -16.17
C ASN A 75 -38.35 7.41 -16.52
N ARG A 76 -37.46 7.04 -17.45
CA ARG A 76 -36.33 7.87 -17.93
C ARG A 76 -36.70 9.33 -18.27
N LYS A 77 -37.87 9.59 -18.84
CA LYS A 77 -38.32 10.95 -19.20
C LYS A 77 -38.44 11.88 -17.98
N ILE A 78 -39.02 11.39 -16.89
CA ILE A 78 -39.19 12.16 -15.65
C ILE A 78 -37.84 12.40 -14.99
N PHE A 79 -36.94 11.41 -15.05
CA PHE A 79 -35.59 11.55 -14.51
C PHE A 79 -34.78 12.62 -15.23
N VAL A 80 -34.87 12.70 -16.56
CA VAL A 80 -34.20 13.74 -17.34
C VAL A 80 -34.71 15.13 -16.93
N ASN A 81 -36.02 15.31 -16.76
CA ASN A 81 -36.59 16.58 -16.28
C ASN A 81 -36.14 16.92 -14.85
N PHE A 82 -36.07 15.91 -13.97
CA PHE A 82 -35.61 16.06 -12.58
C PHE A 82 -34.15 16.49 -12.50
N ILE A 83 -33.26 15.86 -13.28
CA ILE A 83 -31.85 16.26 -13.39
C ILE A 83 -31.75 17.68 -13.94
N TYR A 84 -32.52 18.00 -14.99
CA TYR A 84 -32.47 19.32 -15.62
C TYR A 84 -32.83 20.44 -14.62
N PHE A 85 -33.91 20.26 -13.85
CA PHE A 85 -34.30 21.23 -12.82
C PHE A 85 -33.24 21.39 -11.72
N LEU A 86 -32.56 20.30 -11.35
CA LEU A 86 -31.57 20.28 -10.27
C LEU A 86 -30.13 20.50 -10.74
N PHE A 87 -29.93 20.83 -12.02
CA PHE A 87 -28.61 20.94 -12.63
C PHE A 87 -27.71 21.91 -11.88
N PHE A 88 -28.19 23.14 -11.62
CA PHE A 88 -27.42 24.17 -10.92
C PHE A 88 -27.00 23.73 -9.51
N HIS A 89 -27.91 23.10 -8.76
CA HIS A 89 -27.60 22.57 -7.43
C HIS A 89 -26.50 21.49 -7.51
N SER A 90 -26.61 20.57 -8.47
CA SER A 90 -25.62 19.51 -8.69
C SER A 90 -24.24 20.06 -9.04
N VAL A 91 -24.16 21.13 -9.84
CA VAL A 91 -22.91 21.81 -10.16
C VAL A 91 -22.28 22.42 -8.91
N VAL A 92 -23.06 23.15 -8.09
CA VAL A 92 -22.56 23.76 -6.83
C VAL A 92 -22.07 22.70 -5.85
N VAL A 93 -22.84 21.62 -5.65
CA VAL A 93 -22.43 20.50 -4.79
C VAL A 93 -21.19 19.79 -5.34
N GLY A 94 -21.08 19.65 -6.66
CA GLY A 94 -19.92 19.09 -7.33
C GLY A 94 -18.65 19.91 -7.11
N LEU A 95 -18.73 21.24 -7.26
CA LEU A 95 -17.64 22.17 -6.98
C LEU A 95 -17.22 22.12 -5.51
N ALA A 96 -18.19 22.17 -4.59
CA ALA A 96 -17.92 22.05 -3.16
C ALA A 96 -17.25 20.71 -2.82
N SER A 97 -17.69 19.61 -3.42
CA SER A 97 -17.08 18.29 -3.26
C SER A 97 -15.65 18.24 -3.80
N CYS A 98 -15.38 18.93 -4.91
CA CYS A 98 -14.02 19.03 -5.46
C CYS A 98 -13.11 19.83 -4.52
N LEU A 99 -13.57 20.97 -4.00
CA LEU A 99 -12.83 21.76 -3.03
C LEU A 99 -12.54 20.97 -1.75
N TRP A 100 -13.54 20.25 -1.24
CA TRP A 100 -13.39 19.38 -0.07
C TRP A 100 -12.40 18.24 -0.30
N ARG A 101 -12.41 17.65 -1.51
CA ARG A 101 -11.41 16.66 -1.93
C ARG A 101 -9.99 17.25 -1.92
N LEU A 102 -9.81 18.46 -2.45
CA LEU A 102 -8.52 19.15 -2.44
C LEU A 102 -8.05 19.44 -1.01
N LEU A 103 -8.92 19.98 -0.16
CA LEU A 103 -8.60 20.25 1.25
C LEU A 103 -8.14 18.99 1.99
N ARG A 104 -8.87 17.88 1.85
CA ARG A 104 -8.48 16.60 2.45
C ARG A 104 -7.14 16.10 1.92
N SER A 105 -6.87 16.27 0.62
CA SER A 105 -5.59 15.85 0.03
C SER A 105 -4.40 16.65 0.56
N VAL A 106 -4.57 17.96 0.79
CA VAL A 106 -3.52 18.81 1.37
C VAL A 106 -3.25 18.44 2.83
N ILE A 107 -4.30 18.21 3.62
CA ILE A 107 -4.16 17.81 5.02
C ILE A 107 -3.45 16.46 5.14
N LEU A 108 -3.92 15.46 4.38
CA LEU A 108 -3.30 14.13 4.36
C LEU A 108 -1.88 14.18 3.82
N GLY A 109 -1.63 14.95 2.76
CA GLY A 109 -0.30 15.16 2.20
C GLY A 109 0.65 15.77 3.23
N ALA A 110 0.26 16.86 3.89
CA ALA A 110 1.07 17.51 4.92
C ALA A 110 1.36 16.57 6.11
N TRP A 111 0.40 15.73 6.50
CA TRP A 111 0.61 14.71 7.52
C TRP A 111 1.59 13.61 7.07
N LEU A 112 1.45 13.17 5.81
CA LEU A 112 2.24 12.08 5.25
C LEU A 112 3.68 12.47 4.92
N VAL A 113 3.95 13.76 4.66
CA VAL A 113 5.33 14.28 4.51
C VAL A 113 6.22 13.91 5.69
N GLY A 114 5.65 13.80 6.90
CA GLY A 114 6.40 13.39 8.09
C GLY A 114 6.79 11.91 8.13
N ARG A 115 6.28 11.07 7.21
CA ARG A 115 6.57 9.63 7.12
C ARG A 115 6.97 9.24 5.71
N VAL A 116 8.24 8.91 5.52
CA VAL A 116 8.80 8.53 4.22
C VAL A 116 8.35 7.12 3.77
N ASP A 117 7.89 6.27 4.69
CA ASP A 117 7.45 4.90 4.39
C ASP A 117 6.18 4.81 3.53
N ARG A 118 5.50 5.94 3.26
CA ARG A 118 4.23 5.99 2.53
C ARG A 118 4.32 7.04 1.41
N PRO A 119 3.96 6.68 0.17
CA PRO A 119 3.99 7.64 -0.93
C PRO A 119 2.92 8.70 -0.75
N ILE A 120 3.29 9.96 -0.98
CA ILE A 120 2.34 11.08 -0.99
C ILE A 120 1.52 11.08 -2.28
N MET A 121 2.11 10.55 -3.34
CA MET A 121 1.57 10.54 -4.69
C MET A 121 0.63 9.32 -4.92
N PRO A 122 -0.43 9.44 -5.75
CA PRO A 122 -1.27 8.30 -6.11
C PRO A 122 -0.49 7.16 -6.79
N LYS A 123 -1.07 5.96 -6.71
CA LYS A 123 -0.55 4.76 -7.39
C LYS A 123 -0.36 5.03 -8.88
N GLY A 124 0.83 4.70 -9.39
CA GLY A 124 1.25 4.96 -10.77
C GLY A 124 2.10 6.22 -10.95
N PHE A 125 2.09 7.15 -9.99
CA PHE A 125 2.97 8.32 -9.97
C PHE A 125 3.95 8.29 -8.80
N GLU A 126 4.07 7.15 -8.12
CA GLU A 126 4.95 6.97 -6.96
C GLU A 126 6.42 7.29 -7.28
N GLU A 127 6.84 7.15 -8.54
CA GLU A 127 8.20 7.48 -9.00
C GLU A 127 8.55 8.98 -8.89
N TRP A 128 7.53 9.84 -8.84
CA TRP A 128 7.70 11.29 -8.74
C TRP A 128 7.96 11.73 -7.30
N ASP A 129 7.73 10.85 -6.34
CA ASP A 129 8.06 11.04 -4.94
C ASP A 129 9.50 10.56 -4.69
N ASN A 130 10.46 11.49 -4.82
CA ASN A 130 11.88 11.21 -4.60
C ASN A 130 12.17 10.68 -3.19
N GLY A 131 11.41 11.12 -2.18
CA GLY A 131 11.59 10.67 -0.80
C GLY A 131 11.24 9.19 -0.67
N PHE A 132 10.03 8.83 -1.11
CA PHE A 132 9.58 7.44 -1.12
C PHE A 132 10.46 6.54 -1.99
N LYS A 133 10.86 7.01 -3.19
CA LYS A 133 11.77 6.29 -4.08
C LYS A 133 13.10 5.98 -3.40
N THR A 134 13.71 6.98 -2.76
CA THR A 134 15.00 6.80 -2.06
C THR A 134 14.88 5.81 -0.91
N TRP A 135 13.77 5.85 -0.17
CA TRP A 135 13.48 4.89 0.90
C TRP A 135 13.34 3.46 0.38
N ILE A 136 12.62 3.24 -0.73
CA ILE A 136 12.56 1.93 -1.39
C ILE A 136 13.96 1.45 -1.79
N GLN A 137 14.78 2.32 -2.39
CA GLN A 137 16.13 1.95 -2.82
C GLN A 137 17.00 1.57 -1.62
N MET A 138 16.92 2.31 -0.51
CA MET A 138 17.60 1.96 0.74
C MET A 138 17.15 0.58 1.23
N LEU A 139 15.84 0.30 1.25
CA LEU A 139 15.31 -0.99 1.68
C LEU A 139 15.83 -2.16 0.82
N PHE A 140 15.91 -1.97 -0.50
CA PHE A 140 16.49 -2.98 -1.38
C PHE A 140 18.00 -3.13 -1.15
N LEU A 141 18.72 -2.04 -1.00
CA LEU A 141 20.16 -2.06 -0.74
C LEU A 141 20.47 -2.80 0.57
N ASP A 142 19.74 -2.50 1.63
CA ASP A 142 19.84 -3.21 2.91
C ASP A 142 19.50 -4.68 2.74
N HIS A 143 18.44 -5.01 2.01
CA HIS A 143 18.07 -6.40 1.74
C HIS A 143 19.19 -7.18 1.02
N TYR A 144 19.85 -6.58 0.03
CA TYR A 144 20.92 -7.24 -0.72
C TYR A 144 22.22 -7.37 0.08
N HIS A 145 22.62 -6.33 0.80
CA HIS A 145 23.89 -6.32 1.54
C HIS A 145 23.82 -7.00 2.90
N THR A 146 22.68 -6.95 3.59
CA THR A 146 22.52 -7.44 4.96
C THR A 146 21.58 -8.64 5.06
N ASN A 147 21.39 -9.37 3.97
CA ASN A 147 20.53 -10.55 3.98
C ASN A 147 21.03 -11.58 5.03
N PRO A 148 20.27 -11.82 6.12
CA PRO A 148 20.76 -12.67 7.21
C PRO A 148 20.96 -14.12 6.77
N ILE A 149 20.19 -14.60 5.77
CA ILE A 149 20.30 -15.95 5.25
C ILE A 149 21.62 -16.11 4.48
N LEU A 150 21.96 -15.14 3.61
CA LEU A 150 23.22 -15.17 2.86
C LEU A 150 24.42 -15.07 3.80
N VAL A 151 24.38 -14.17 4.80
CA VAL A 151 25.44 -14.02 5.79
C VAL A 151 25.63 -15.30 6.60
N CYS A 152 24.56 -15.90 7.12
CA CYS A 152 24.62 -17.17 7.83
C CYS A 152 25.13 -18.31 6.94
N PHE A 153 24.68 -18.38 5.69
CA PHE A 153 25.15 -19.39 4.74
C PHE A 153 26.65 -19.27 4.47
N CYS A 154 27.13 -18.06 4.19
CA CYS A 154 28.57 -17.80 3.98
C CYS A 154 29.36 -18.13 5.26
N HIS A 155 28.85 -17.78 6.43
CA HIS A 155 29.48 -18.11 7.70
C HIS A 155 29.62 -19.64 7.89
N ILE A 156 28.55 -20.40 7.64
CA ILE A 156 28.58 -21.87 7.71
C ILE A 156 29.60 -22.47 6.72
N LEU A 157 29.67 -21.94 5.50
CA LEU A 157 30.65 -22.41 4.51
C LEU A 157 32.09 -22.08 4.92
N CYS A 158 32.34 -20.88 5.42
CA CYS A 158 33.66 -20.45 5.89
C CYS A 158 34.13 -21.26 7.09
N THR A 159 33.26 -21.51 8.08
CA THR A 159 33.61 -22.34 9.25
C THR A 159 33.91 -23.77 8.84
N GLN A 160 33.08 -24.38 7.99
CA GLN A 160 33.32 -25.74 7.49
C GLN A 160 34.63 -25.85 6.68
N ASN A 161 34.94 -24.87 5.83
CA ASN A 161 36.19 -24.87 5.07
C ASN A 161 37.41 -24.72 5.99
N ARG A 162 37.34 -23.85 7.00
CA ARG A 162 38.40 -23.69 8.00
C ARG A 162 38.62 -24.98 8.80
N GLU A 163 37.55 -25.64 9.22
CA GLU A 163 37.64 -26.94 9.92
C GLU A 163 38.28 -28.02 9.05
N ARG A 164 37.91 -28.10 7.77
CA ARG A 164 38.53 -29.03 6.81
C ARG A 164 40.01 -28.75 6.59
N GLN A 165 40.41 -27.48 6.50
CA GLN A 165 41.82 -27.09 6.38
C GLN A 165 42.60 -27.49 7.64
N LEU A 166 42.07 -27.22 8.83
CA LEU A 166 42.68 -27.63 10.10
C LEU A 166 42.81 -29.15 10.23
N GLN A 167 41.79 -29.91 9.81
CA GLN A 167 41.85 -31.37 9.80
C GLN A 167 42.89 -31.89 8.81
N THR A 168 43.01 -31.27 7.64
CA THR A 168 44.03 -31.64 6.63
C THR A 168 45.43 -31.38 7.17
N ALA A 169 45.68 -30.18 7.72
CA ALA A 169 46.95 -29.82 8.33
C ALA A 169 47.35 -30.76 9.49
N LYS A 170 46.39 -31.19 10.32
CA LYS A 170 46.64 -32.19 11.38
C LYS A 170 46.96 -33.57 10.82
N MET A 171 46.25 -34.03 9.79
CA MET A 171 46.50 -35.35 9.18
C MET A 171 47.85 -35.42 8.46
N ASP A 172 48.30 -34.33 7.84
CA ASP A 172 49.62 -34.27 7.19
C ASP A 172 50.76 -34.36 8.22
N ILE A 173 50.54 -33.86 9.45
CA ILE A 173 51.47 -34.04 10.59
C ILE A 173 51.46 -35.50 11.11
N THR A 174 50.34 -36.23 10.96
CA THR A 174 50.15 -37.56 11.57
C THR A 174 50.29 -38.74 10.58
N GLY A 175 50.58 -38.48 9.29
CA GLY A 175 50.92 -39.52 8.30
C GLY A 175 49.83 -40.55 7.96
N ALA A 176 48.54 -40.18 8.08
CA ALA A 176 47.41 -41.10 7.89
C ALA A 176 46.69 -40.91 6.53
N GLU A 177 47.30 -41.37 5.43
CA GLU A 177 46.78 -41.16 4.07
C GLU A 177 45.57 -42.05 3.70
N SER A 178 45.44 -43.23 4.32
CA SER A 178 44.44 -44.25 3.94
C SER A 178 42.98 -43.90 4.32
N MET A 179 42.75 -42.93 5.22
CA MET A 179 41.40 -42.62 5.73
C MET A 179 40.62 -41.57 4.91
N LYS A 180 41.24 -40.87 3.96
CA LYS A 180 40.62 -39.78 3.17
C LYS A 180 39.58 -40.27 2.13
N THR A 181 39.74 -41.46 1.55
CA THR A 181 38.89 -41.98 0.45
C THR A 181 37.55 -42.56 0.94
N VAL A 182 37.53 -43.16 2.13
CA VAL A 182 36.33 -43.79 2.70
C VAL A 182 35.36 -42.74 3.27
N SER A 183 35.86 -41.68 3.90
CA SER A 183 35.04 -40.61 4.48
C SER A 183 34.30 -39.80 3.41
N GLY A 184 34.98 -39.42 2.32
CA GLY A 184 34.39 -38.64 1.23
C GLY A 184 33.27 -39.36 0.46
N THR A 185 33.28 -40.69 0.43
CA THR A 185 32.23 -41.50 -0.21
C THR A 185 30.97 -41.59 0.67
N ARG A 186 31.15 -41.73 1.99
CA ARG A 186 30.06 -41.75 2.98
C ARG A 186 29.30 -40.43 3.04
N ASP A 187 30.00 -39.31 2.93
CA ASP A 187 29.38 -37.97 2.99
C ASP A 187 28.56 -37.68 1.72
N LYS A 188 29.03 -38.10 0.54
CA LYS A 188 28.26 -37.99 -0.72
C LYS A 188 26.96 -38.78 -0.69
N ALA A 189 26.96 -39.98 -0.11
CA ALA A 189 25.75 -40.79 0.04
C ALA A 189 24.72 -40.10 0.95
N LYS A 190 25.16 -39.56 2.10
CA LYS A 190 24.29 -38.80 3.02
C LYS A 190 23.68 -37.57 2.34
N THR A 191 24.46 -36.80 1.57
CA THR A 191 23.94 -35.63 0.84
C THR A 191 22.89 -36.03 -0.21
N ARG A 192 23.09 -37.14 -0.93
CA ARG A 192 22.11 -37.66 -1.90
C ARG A 192 20.79 -38.09 -1.24
N TRP A 193 20.87 -38.75 -0.10
CA TRP A 193 19.68 -39.13 0.68
C TRP A 193 18.94 -37.92 1.26
N LEU A 194 19.67 -36.96 1.85
CA LEU A 194 19.09 -35.71 2.34
C LEU A 194 18.39 -34.96 1.20
N LEU A 195 19.01 -34.89 0.02
CA LEU A 195 18.44 -34.26 -1.14
C LEU A 195 17.14 -34.94 -1.59
N LEU A 196 17.14 -36.27 -1.69
CA LEU A 196 15.94 -37.04 -2.04
C LEU A 196 14.81 -36.77 -1.04
N TYR A 197 15.12 -36.78 0.25
CA TYR A 197 14.18 -36.48 1.32
C TYR A 197 13.58 -35.07 1.17
N THR A 198 14.41 -34.04 0.93
CA THR A 198 13.92 -32.67 0.70
C THR A 198 13.04 -32.57 -0.55
N LEU A 199 13.38 -33.26 -1.64
CA LEU A 199 12.61 -33.23 -2.88
C LEU A 199 11.27 -33.98 -2.75
N LEU A 200 11.22 -35.07 -2.00
CA LEU A 200 9.98 -35.82 -1.75
C LEU A 200 8.98 -34.95 -0.97
N ASN A 201 9.47 -34.24 0.06
CA ASN A 201 8.63 -33.39 0.92
C ASN A 201 8.28 -32.03 0.29
N ASN A 202 8.96 -31.63 -0.81
CA ASN A 202 8.73 -30.36 -1.50
C ASN A 202 8.54 -30.60 -3.02
N PRO A 203 7.39 -31.13 -3.45
CA PRO A 203 7.13 -31.45 -4.85
C PRO A 203 7.30 -30.30 -5.87
N PRO A 204 6.99 -29.01 -5.59
CA PRO A 204 7.21 -27.95 -6.57
C PRO A 204 8.70 -27.72 -6.90
N LEU A 205 9.61 -27.99 -5.96
CA LEU A 205 11.05 -27.83 -6.19
C LEU A 205 11.60 -28.81 -7.24
N GLN A 206 10.94 -29.95 -7.44
CA GLN A 206 11.34 -30.92 -8.46
C GLN A 206 11.22 -30.35 -9.88
N LYS A 207 10.19 -29.53 -10.13
CA LYS A 207 9.97 -28.88 -11.42
C LYS A 207 11.06 -27.84 -11.70
N PHE A 208 11.30 -26.93 -10.76
CA PHE A 208 12.32 -25.90 -10.89
C PHE A 208 13.75 -26.47 -11.00
N ARG A 209 14.04 -27.56 -10.29
CA ARG A 209 15.35 -28.23 -10.38
C ARG A 209 15.59 -28.83 -11.76
N LYS A 210 14.60 -29.52 -12.34
CA LYS A 210 14.72 -30.13 -13.67
C LYS A 210 14.98 -29.06 -14.74
N GLN A 211 14.24 -27.96 -14.70
CA GLN A 211 14.41 -26.83 -15.63
C GLN A 211 15.80 -26.17 -15.55
N ARG A 212 16.41 -26.09 -14.37
CA ARG A 212 17.76 -25.52 -14.22
C ARG A 212 18.89 -26.45 -14.68
N LEU A 213 18.63 -27.75 -14.74
CA LEU A 213 19.59 -28.78 -15.16
C LEU A 213 19.54 -29.01 -16.68
N GLU A 214 18.44 -28.67 -17.33
CA GLU A 214 18.43 -28.51 -18.77
C GLU A 214 19.19 -27.21 -19.09
N PRO A 215 20.23 -27.24 -19.96
CA PRO A 215 20.92 -26.02 -20.33
C PRO A 215 19.89 -25.07 -20.92
N LEU A 216 19.89 -23.82 -20.43
CA LEU A 216 19.19 -22.70 -21.05
C LEU A 216 19.55 -22.72 -22.55
N SER A 217 18.64 -23.22 -23.39
CA SER A 217 18.70 -23.00 -24.82
C SER A 217 18.74 -21.49 -25.00
N VAL A 218 19.80 -21.01 -25.62
CA VAL A 218 20.21 -19.59 -25.70
C VAL A 218 19.20 -18.72 -26.47
N ASP A 219 18.05 -19.28 -26.88
CA ASP A 219 17.09 -18.65 -27.77
C ASP A 219 16.02 -17.79 -27.07
N SER A 220 15.96 -17.76 -25.73
CA SER A 220 14.89 -17.04 -25.00
C SER A 220 15.26 -15.62 -24.51
N LEU A 221 16.38 -15.03 -24.96
CA LEU A 221 16.80 -13.68 -24.58
C LEU A 221 16.68 -12.63 -25.71
N LEU A 222 15.95 -12.94 -26.79
CA LEU A 222 15.77 -12.03 -27.93
C LEU A 222 14.31 -11.68 -28.27
N HIS A 223 13.40 -11.71 -27.30
CA HIS A 223 12.07 -11.11 -27.48
C HIS A 223 11.60 -10.35 -26.24
#